data_AF-A0A949YE23-F1
#
_entry.id   AF-A0A949YE23-F1
#
_cell.length_a   1.000
_cell.length_b   1.000
_cell.length_c   1.000
_cell.angle_alpha   90.00
_cell.angle_beta   90.00
_cell.angle_gamma   90.00
#
_symmetry.space_group_name_H-M   'P 1'
#
loop_
_entity.id
_entity.type
_entity.pdbx_description
1 polymer ?
#
loop_
_entity_poly.entity_id
_entity_poly.type
_entity_poly.pdbx_seq_one_letter_code
_entity_poly.pdbx_strand_id
1 'polypeptide(L)'
;MKGTSGRARSRNGANLGHAHLLNQRVILEIVRLHGPVSRVDVARLTGLTNQTVFNIVDGLHQTGLIRDFGRKVAERGRPAKLFEINADAAFSVGLHLERDHIASVLVDFKGVIRSRTYRAEHLTTPAEALKQALS
;
A
#
# COMPACT_ATOMS: atom_id res chain seq x y z
N MET A 1 -4.10 51.13 24.09
CA MET A 1 -3.13 51.16 22.97
C MET A 1 -2.25 49.91 23.03
N LYS A 2 -2.33 49.11 21.95
CA LYS A 2 -1.46 47.99 21.48
C LYS A 2 -0.79 47.08 22.53
N GLY A 3 -1.44 45.93 22.77
CA GLY A 3 -0.77 44.71 23.25
C GLY A 3 -0.19 43.93 22.07
N THR A 4 1.13 43.76 22.08
CA THR A 4 1.89 42.86 21.22
C THR A 4 1.79 41.43 21.75
N SER A 5 1.16 40.51 21.03
CA SER A 5 1.35 39.07 21.26
C SER A 5 2.20 38.48 20.13
N GLY A 6 3.39 38.02 20.53
CA GLY A 6 4.37 37.39 19.67
C GLY A 6 3.83 36.12 19.02
N ARG A 7 4.11 36.02 17.73
CA ARG A 7 3.84 34.90 16.84
C ARG A 7 4.39 33.60 17.43
N ALA A 8 3.51 32.71 17.90
CA ALA A 8 3.88 31.35 18.25
C ALA A 8 4.40 30.64 17.00
N ARG A 9 5.69 30.27 17.02
CA ARG A 9 6.31 29.50 15.93
C ARG A 9 5.64 28.14 15.86
N SER A 10 5.11 27.86 14.67
CA SER A 10 4.37 26.67 14.29
C SER A 10 5.16 25.38 14.54
N ARG A 11 4.54 24.43 15.26
CA ARG A 11 4.97 23.01 15.39
C ARG A 11 4.42 22.13 14.24
N ASN A 12 4.09 22.70 13.06
CA ASN A 12 3.24 22.02 12.06
C ASN A 12 3.94 21.17 11.00
N GLY A 13 5.27 21.24 10.86
CA GLY A 13 5.97 20.54 9.76
C GLY A 13 5.82 19.02 9.79
N ALA A 14 5.95 18.41 10.98
CA ALA A 14 5.84 16.96 11.16
C ALA A 14 4.41 16.44 10.91
N ASN A 15 3.38 17.21 11.28
CA ASN A 15 1.98 16.83 11.12
C ASN A 15 1.56 16.80 9.64
N LEU A 16 2.11 17.70 8.82
CA LEU A 16 1.81 17.74 7.37
C LEU A 16 2.41 16.54 6.65
N GLY A 17 3.66 16.16 6.96
CA GLY A 17 4.30 14.96 6.39
C GLY A 17 3.59 13.68 6.82
N HIS A 18 3.27 13.56 8.11
CA HIS A 18 2.56 12.38 8.63
C HIS A 18 1.15 12.25 8.04
N ALA A 19 0.39 13.35 7.99
CA ALA A 19 -0.93 13.36 7.37
C ALA A 19 -0.87 13.02 5.87
N HIS A 20 0.17 13.46 5.17
CA HIS A 20 0.36 13.12 3.76
C HIS A 20 0.56 11.61 3.57
N LEU A 21 1.42 10.97 4.36
CA LEU A 21 1.65 9.52 4.30
C LEU A 21 0.39 8.71 4.64
N LEU A 22 -0.37 9.15 5.64
CA LEU A 22 -1.66 8.53 5.98
C LEU A 22 -2.67 8.64 4.82
N ASN A 23 -2.77 9.82 4.20
CA ASN A 23 -3.67 10.02 3.06
C ASN A 23 -3.23 9.19 1.85
N GLN A 24 -1.92 9.06 1.58
CA GLN A 24 -1.40 8.18 0.54
C GLN A 24 -1.81 6.73 0.79
N ARG A 25 -1.65 6.23 2.02
CA ARG A 25 -2.08 4.88 2.41
C ARG A 25 -3.56 4.66 2.17
N VAL A 26 -4.41 5.59 2.63
CA VAL A 26 -5.88 5.51 2.46
C VAL A 26 -6.25 5.49 0.97
N ILE A 27 -5.64 6.36 0.16
CA ILE A 27 -5.93 6.39 -1.28
C ILE A 27 -5.46 5.10 -1.96
N LEU A 28 -4.27 4.58 -1.66
CA LEU A 28 -3.79 3.29 -2.18
C LEU A 28 -4.76 2.15 -1.83
N GLU A 29 -5.26 2.12 -0.60
CA GLU A 29 -6.23 1.12 -0.16
C GLU A 29 -7.55 1.22 -0.92
N ILE A 30 -8.08 2.44 -1.14
CA ILE A 30 -9.27 2.65 -1.97
C ILE A 30 -9.05 2.17 -3.39
N VAL A 31 -7.92 2.51 -4.03
CA VAL A 31 -7.61 2.06 -5.39
C VAL A 31 -7.46 0.54 -5.45
N ARG A 32 -6.89 -0.10 -4.41
CA ARG A 32 -6.75 -1.56 -4.32
C ARG A 32 -8.08 -2.29 -4.17
N LEU A 33 -8.98 -1.78 -3.32
CA LEU A 33 -10.25 -2.44 -2.99
C LEU A 33 -11.37 -2.14 -3.99
N HIS A 34 -11.39 -0.94 -4.57
CA HIS A 34 -12.49 -0.47 -5.42
C HIS A 34 -12.08 -0.23 -6.88
N GLY A 35 -10.79 -0.38 -7.19
CA GLY A 35 -10.25 -0.18 -8.54
C GLY A 35 -10.95 -1.04 -9.58
N PRO A 36 -11.13 -0.55 -10.81
CA PRO A 36 -10.68 0.75 -11.32
C PRO A 36 -11.53 1.95 -10.83
N VAL A 37 -10.88 3.04 -10.39
CA VAL A 37 -11.55 4.24 -9.83
C VAL A 37 -11.07 5.54 -10.48
N SER A 38 -11.96 6.54 -10.53
CA SER A 38 -11.57 7.91 -10.90
C SER A 38 -11.11 8.72 -9.68
N ARG A 39 -10.43 9.85 -9.91
CA ARG A 39 -10.09 10.81 -8.83
C ARG A 39 -11.34 11.31 -8.08
N VAL A 40 -12.48 11.44 -8.77
CA VAL A 40 -13.75 11.84 -8.16
C VAL A 40 -14.29 10.74 -7.25
N ASP A 41 -14.20 9.48 -7.67
CA ASP A 41 -14.57 8.34 -6.83
C ASP A 41 -13.70 8.29 -5.57
N VAL A 42 -12.38 8.48 -5.71
CA VAL A 42 -11.44 8.53 -4.58
C VAL A 42 -11.78 9.67 -3.63
N ALA A 43 -12.03 10.89 -4.12
CA ALA A 43 -12.43 12.02 -3.26
C ALA A 43 -13.73 11.72 -2.50
N ARG A 44 -14.73 11.15 -3.17
CA ARG A 44 -15.99 10.76 -2.54
C ARG A 44 -15.81 9.68 -1.47
N LEU A 45 -15.01 8.65 -1.76
CA LEU A 45 -14.80 7.52 -0.84
C LEU A 45 -13.91 7.89 0.35
N THR A 46 -12.97 8.82 0.18
CA THR A 46 -12.03 9.22 1.24
C THR A 46 -12.47 10.44 2.03
N GLY A 47 -13.39 11.25 1.52
CA GLY A 47 -13.76 12.55 2.11
C GLY A 47 -12.67 13.62 2.00
N LEU A 48 -11.58 13.35 1.26
CA LEU A 48 -10.48 14.29 1.06
C LEU A 48 -10.83 15.34 0.00
N THR A 49 -10.18 16.50 0.08
CA THR A 49 -10.36 17.55 -0.93
C THR A 49 -9.89 17.08 -2.31
N ASN A 50 -10.53 17.59 -3.37
CA ASN A 50 -10.14 17.28 -4.75
C ASN A 50 -8.66 17.59 -5.04
N GLN A 51 -8.11 18.67 -4.46
CA GLN A 51 -6.71 19.02 -4.63
C GLN A 51 -5.77 18.02 -3.94
N THR A 52 -6.10 17.59 -2.72
CA THR A 52 -5.34 16.57 -2.00
C THR A 52 -5.32 15.25 -2.76
N VAL A 53 -6.49 14.81 -3.23
CA VAL A 53 -6.62 13.59 -4.03
C VAL A 53 -5.85 13.71 -5.34
N PHE A 54 -5.94 14.85 -6.04
CA PHE A 54 -5.18 15.08 -7.26
C PHE A 54 -3.68 14.90 -7.01
N ASN A 55 -3.12 15.62 -6.04
CA ASN A 55 -1.68 15.59 -5.76
C ASN A 55 -1.21 14.17 -5.40
N ILE A 56 -1.98 13.46 -4.57
CA ILE A 56 -1.61 12.11 -4.14
C ILE A 56 -1.76 11.09 -5.27
N VAL A 57 -2.89 11.07 -5.97
CA VAL A 57 -3.10 10.13 -7.10
C VAL A 57 -2.07 10.38 -8.18
N ASP A 58 -1.75 11.63 -8.48
CA ASP A 58 -0.72 11.96 -9.47
C ASP A 58 0.66 11.49 -9.02
N GLY A 59 1.03 11.71 -7.76
CA GLY A 59 2.27 11.20 -7.20
C GLY A 59 2.37 9.67 -7.23
N LEU A 60 1.31 8.96 -6.85
CA LEU A 60 1.25 7.49 -6.91
C LEU A 60 1.34 6.95 -8.35
N HIS A 61 0.77 7.69 -9.31
CA HIS A 61 0.83 7.33 -10.72
C HIS A 61 2.25 7.56 -11.28
N GLN A 62 2.89 8.68 -10.91
CA GLN A 62 4.27 8.99 -11.30
C GLN A 62 5.27 7.97 -10.73
N THR A 63 5.05 7.47 -9.51
CA THR A 63 5.89 6.41 -8.92
C THR A 63 5.55 5.01 -9.45
N GLY A 64 4.54 4.87 -10.31
CA GLY A 64 4.13 3.59 -10.91
C GLY A 64 3.40 2.63 -9.97
N LEU A 65 3.05 3.07 -8.75
CA LEU A 65 2.28 2.28 -7.79
C LEU A 65 0.84 2.04 -8.25
N ILE A 66 0.28 3.03 -8.97
CA ILE A 66 -0.98 2.89 -9.70
C ILE A 66 -0.73 3.13 -11.18
N ARG A 67 -1.57 2.56 -12.03
CA ARG A 67 -1.50 2.73 -13.48
C ARG A 67 -2.83 3.11 -14.09
N ASP A 68 -2.77 3.63 -15.30
CA ASP A 68 -3.94 3.92 -16.10
C ASP A 68 -4.71 2.64 -16.44
N PHE A 69 -6.02 2.68 -16.22
CA PHE A 69 -6.95 1.62 -16.62
C PHE A 69 -7.75 1.99 -17.87
N GLY A 70 -7.83 3.27 -18.20
CA GLY A 70 -8.63 3.79 -19.31
C GLY A 70 -9.53 4.94 -18.88
N ARG A 71 -10.72 5.03 -19.48
CA ARG A 71 -11.68 6.10 -19.21
C ARG A 71 -13.06 5.53 -18.91
N LYS A 72 -13.75 6.11 -17.94
CA LYS A 72 -15.17 5.86 -17.70
C LYS A 72 -15.97 6.73 -18.66
N VAL A 73 -16.78 6.10 -19.50
CA VAL A 73 -17.77 6.81 -20.33
C VAL A 73 -18.80 7.43 -19.40
N ALA A 74 -19.05 8.71 -19.57
CA ALA A 74 -20.06 9.44 -18.79
C ALA A 74 -21.31 9.62 -19.65
N GLU A 75 -22.49 9.36 -19.09
CA GLU A 75 -23.78 9.68 -19.77
C GLU A 75 -23.93 11.19 -20.01
N ARG A 76 -23.33 12.02 -19.15
CA ARG A 76 -23.14 13.46 -19.32
C ARG A 76 -21.80 13.91 -18.74
N GLY A 77 -21.10 14.81 -19.44
CA GLY A 77 -19.82 15.39 -19.01
C GLY A 77 -18.59 14.76 -19.68
N ARG A 78 -17.40 15.22 -19.29
CA ARG A 78 -16.13 14.74 -19.86
C ARG A 78 -15.78 13.35 -19.30
N PRO A 79 -15.39 12.37 -20.15
CA PRO A 79 -14.92 11.07 -19.68
C PRO A 79 -13.82 11.19 -18.63
N ALA A 80 -13.99 10.48 -17.50
CA ALA A 80 -13.05 10.52 -16.38
C ALA A 80 -11.97 9.45 -16.54
N LYS A 81 -10.71 9.80 -16.28
CA LYS A 81 -9.58 8.86 -16.27
C LYS A 81 -9.71 7.91 -15.08
N LEU A 82 -9.51 6.61 -15.33
CA LEU A 82 -9.56 5.55 -14.33
C LEU A 82 -8.15 5.06 -14.00
N PHE A 83 -7.95 4.74 -12.73
CA PHE A 83 -6.70 4.22 -12.19
C PHE A 83 -6.95 2.90 -11.47
N GLU A 84 -5.98 1.99 -11.54
CA GLU A 84 -5.95 0.77 -10.74
C GLU A 84 -4.54 0.52 -10.18
N ILE A 85 -4.44 -0.39 -9.20
CA ILE A 85 -3.14 -0.82 -8.69
C ILE A 85 -2.33 -1.46 -9.82
N ASN A 86 -1.05 -1.07 -9.92
CA ASN A 86 -0.09 -1.79 -10.72
C ASN A 86 0.38 -3.03 -9.94
N ALA A 87 -0.06 -4.22 -10.34
CA ALA A 87 0.22 -5.47 -9.62
C ALA A 87 1.72 -5.72 -9.42
N ASP A 88 2.54 -5.34 -10.41
CA ASP A 88 3.98 -5.61 -10.40
C ASP A 88 4.80 -4.48 -9.76
N ALA A 89 4.17 -3.44 -9.19
CA ALA A 89 4.87 -2.31 -8.58
C ALA A 89 5.50 -2.64 -7.22
N ALA A 90 5.02 -3.68 -6.54
CA ALA A 90 5.57 -4.18 -5.29
C ALA A 90 5.17 -5.64 -5.07
N PHE A 91 5.96 -6.33 -4.24
CA PHE A 91 5.68 -7.70 -3.84
C PHE A 91 5.84 -7.84 -2.33
N SER A 92 5.10 -8.78 -1.74
CA SER A 92 5.20 -9.18 -0.35
C SER A 92 5.49 -10.67 -0.25
N VAL A 93 6.34 -11.07 0.71
CA VAL A 93 6.61 -12.47 1.01
C VAL A 93 6.00 -12.80 2.37
N GLY A 94 5.12 -13.80 2.39
CA GLY A 94 4.58 -14.37 3.63
C GLY A 94 5.32 -15.67 3.94
N LEU A 95 5.76 -15.83 5.19
CA LEU A 95 6.35 -17.06 5.69
C LEU A 95 5.47 -17.63 6.79
N HIS A 96 5.22 -18.94 6.73
CA HIS A 96 4.57 -19.71 7.76
C HIS A 96 5.54 -20.79 8.22
N LEU A 97 6.03 -20.64 9.44
CA LEU A 97 7.07 -21.48 10.02
C LEU A 97 6.42 -22.47 10.98
N GLU A 98 6.53 -23.74 10.67
CA GLU A 98 6.18 -24.83 11.56
C GLU A 98 7.44 -25.60 11.94
N ARG A 99 7.29 -26.57 12.84
CA ARG A 99 8.43 -27.33 13.34
C ARG A 99 9.10 -28.10 12.20
N ASP A 100 8.32 -28.82 11.41
CA ASP A 100 8.77 -29.78 10.41
C ASP A 100 8.71 -29.22 8.98
N HIS A 101 8.29 -27.97 8.81
CA HIS A 101 8.20 -27.36 7.50
C HIS A 101 8.13 -25.84 7.52
N ILE A 102 8.45 -25.26 6.38
CA ILE A 102 8.30 -23.85 6.07
C ILE A 102 7.43 -23.75 4.81
N ALA A 103 6.33 -23.02 4.92
CA ALA A 103 5.59 -22.56 3.75
C ALA A 103 5.91 -21.10 3.46
N SER A 104 6.08 -20.75 2.19
CA SER A 104 6.27 -19.39 1.75
C SER A 104 5.31 -19.03 0.61
N VAL A 105 4.88 -17.77 0.57
CA VAL A 105 4.04 -17.23 -0.48
C VAL A 105 4.62 -15.92 -0.99
N LEU A 106 4.64 -15.75 -2.31
CA LEU A 106 4.92 -14.48 -2.97
C LEU A 106 3.59 -13.88 -3.41
N VAL A 107 3.30 -12.66 -2.96
CA VAL A 107 2.06 -11.94 -3.23
C VAL A 107 2.39 -10.66 -3.99
N ASP A 108 1.67 -10.37 -5.06
CA ASP A 108 1.78 -9.12 -5.81
C ASP A 108 1.08 -7.96 -5.11
N PHE A 109 1.19 -6.74 -5.66
CA PHE A 109 0.68 -5.54 -5.01
C PHE A 109 -0.86 -5.47 -4.97
N LYS A 110 -1.56 -6.27 -5.79
CA LYS A 110 -3.03 -6.42 -5.70
C LYS A 110 -3.44 -7.40 -4.60
N GLY A 111 -2.49 -8.10 -3.99
CA GLY A 111 -2.76 -9.15 -3.01
C GLY A 111 -2.95 -10.53 -3.64
N VAL A 112 -2.60 -10.70 -4.91
CA VAL A 112 -2.73 -11.99 -5.61
C VAL A 112 -1.46 -12.79 -5.42
N ILE A 113 -1.61 -14.07 -5.07
CA ILE A 113 -0.47 -14.97 -4.90
C ILE A 113 0.11 -15.32 -6.27
N ARG A 114 1.38 -14.99 -6.47
CA ARG A 114 2.16 -15.28 -7.67
C ARG A 114 2.90 -16.62 -7.58
N SER A 115 3.31 -17.00 -6.36
CA SER A 115 3.99 -18.26 -6.11
C SER A 115 3.75 -18.75 -4.70
N ARG A 116 3.79 -20.07 -4.50
CA ARG A 116 3.79 -20.72 -3.21
C ARG A 116 4.88 -21.79 -3.21
N THR A 117 5.63 -21.89 -2.14
CA THR A 117 6.59 -22.98 -1.93
C THR A 117 6.34 -23.61 -0.57
N TYR A 118 6.48 -24.93 -0.50
CA TYR A 118 6.48 -25.69 0.73
C TYR A 118 7.80 -26.46 0.81
N ARG A 119 8.54 -26.28 1.90
CA ARG A 119 9.77 -27.02 2.17
C ARG A 119 9.61 -27.74 3.49
N ALA A 120 9.60 -29.08 3.45
CA ALA A 120 9.78 -29.85 4.66
C ALA A 120 11.19 -29.62 5.19
N GLU A 121 11.30 -29.27 6.47
CA GLU A 121 12.56 -29.28 7.19
C GLU A 121 12.68 -30.65 7.85
N HIS A 122 13.73 -31.39 7.51
CA HIS A 122 14.10 -32.55 8.31
C HIS A 122 14.65 -32.01 9.63
N LEU A 123 13.78 -31.89 10.63
CA LEU A 123 14.24 -31.78 11.99
C LEU A 123 15.00 -33.07 12.28
N THR A 124 16.30 -32.95 12.52
CA THR A 124 17.02 -33.99 13.23
C THR A 124 16.23 -34.30 14.49
N THR A 125 15.97 -35.57 14.72
CA THR A 125 15.32 -35.99 15.97
C THR A 125 16.13 -35.44 17.16
N PRO A 126 15.53 -35.23 18.35
CA PRO A 126 16.29 -34.78 19.51
C PRO A 126 17.55 -35.62 19.77
N ALA A 127 17.50 -36.92 19.43
CA ALA A 127 18.64 -37.84 19.49
C ALA A 127 19.76 -37.53 18.46
N GLU A 128 19.41 -37.10 17.25
CA GLU A 128 20.38 -36.70 16.22
C GLU A 128 20.94 -35.30 16.47
N ALA A 129 20.13 -34.37 17.00
CA ALA A 129 20.59 -33.05 17.43
C ALA A 129 21.60 -33.16 18.59
N LEU A 130 21.37 -34.08 19.54
CA LEU A 130 22.32 -34.36 20.63
C LEU A 130 23.64 -34.95 20.10
N LYS A 131 23.58 -35.81 19.07
CA LYS A 131 24.78 -36.38 18.44
C LYS A 131 25.61 -35.33 17.69
N GLN A 132 24.98 -34.34 17.05
CA GLN A 132 25.67 -33.24 16.38
C GLN A 132 26.27 -32.20 17.34
N ALA A 133 25.68 -32.01 18.53
CA ALA A 133 26.18 -31.04 19.51
C ALA A 133 27.34 -31.56 20.39
N LEU A 134 27.56 -32.88 20.43
CA LEU A 134 28.59 -33.54 21.23
C LEU A 134 29.77 -34.08 20.39
N SER A 135 29.80 -33.75 19.09
CA SER A 135 30.91 -33.97 18.17
C SER A 135 31.64 -32.66 17.88
#